data_AF-A0A2D4N3I8-F1
#
_entry.id   AF-A0A2D4N3I8-F1
#
_cell.length_a   1.000
_cell.length_b   1.000
_cell.length_c   1.000
_cell.angle_alpha   90.00
_cell.angle_beta   90.00
_cell.angle_gamma   90.00
#
_symmetry.space_group_name_H-M   'P 1'
#
loop_
_entity.id
_entity.type
_entity.pdbx_description
1 polymer ?
#
loop_
_entity_poly.entity_id
_entity_poly.type
_entity_poly.pdbx_seq_one_letter_code
_entity_poly.pdbx_strand_id
1 'polypeptide(L)'
;TWENLPEINIDLTYKQGRLQFKPPFEEVRARYYREMKRFISIPNQFKGVSETDEEGIFSVMTERNASGFLTTFNKAEDLFRRLAEVLDQFKEWVIIGQVDMEALVEIHLSKEQDWEKNFKTLKVKVKEVERLPSIVKVDCLI
;
A
#
# COMPACT_ATOMS: atom_id res chain seq x y z
N THR A 1 -21.19 2.03 1.97
CA THR A 1 -20.26 2.71 1.03
C THR A 1 -19.07 1.77 0.79
N TRP A 2 -18.35 1.88 -0.33
CA TRP A 2 -17.20 1.01 -0.67
C TRP A 2 -16.04 1.00 0.36
N GLU A 3 -16.19 1.78 1.43
CA GLU A 3 -15.36 1.87 2.64
C GLU A 3 -15.35 0.60 3.51
N ASN A 4 -16.17 -0.42 3.19
CA ASN A 4 -16.30 -1.65 3.98
C ASN A 4 -15.65 -2.89 3.33
N LEU A 5 -14.71 -2.74 2.40
CA LEU A 5 -13.89 -3.88 1.97
C LEU A 5 -13.12 -4.43 3.18
N PRO A 6 -12.96 -5.76 3.30
CA PRO A 6 -12.15 -6.34 4.36
C PRO A 6 -10.76 -5.73 4.35
N GLU A 7 -10.24 -5.40 5.54
CA GLU A 7 -8.90 -4.82 5.65
C GLU A 7 -7.85 -5.80 5.10
N ILE A 8 -6.93 -5.26 4.31
CA ILE A 8 -5.79 -6.00 3.78
C ILE A 8 -4.54 -5.49 4.50
N ASN A 9 -3.99 -6.32 5.38
CA ASN A 9 -2.74 -6.03 6.06
C ASN A 9 -1.55 -6.30 5.13
N ILE A 10 -0.60 -5.37 5.08
CA ILE A 10 0.58 -5.37 4.24
C ILE A 10 1.77 -4.95 5.08
N ASP A 11 2.76 -5.82 5.22
CA ASP A 11 4.02 -5.45 5.87
C ASP A 11 4.91 -4.69 4.88
N LEU A 12 5.52 -3.60 5.31
CA LEU A 12 6.64 -2.98 4.61
C LEU A 12 7.95 -3.49 5.20
N THR A 13 8.72 -4.23 4.40
CA THR A 13 9.93 -4.93 4.86
C THR A 13 11.17 -4.47 4.11
N TYR A 14 12.31 -4.45 4.81
CA TYR A 14 13.62 -4.21 4.18
C TYR A 14 14.38 -5.53 4.05
N LYS A 15 14.60 -5.98 2.81
CA LYS A 15 15.28 -7.25 2.51
C LYS A 15 16.17 -7.10 1.29
N GLN A 16 17.38 -7.67 1.34
CA GLN A 16 18.36 -7.63 0.24
C GLN A 16 18.61 -6.20 -0.28
N GLY A 17 18.74 -5.24 0.64
CA GLY A 17 19.00 -3.85 0.29
C GLY A 17 17.80 -3.09 -0.27
N ARG A 18 16.57 -3.64 -0.25
CA ARG A 18 15.39 -3.01 -0.86
C ARG A 18 14.18 -3.04 0.06
N LEU A 19 13.40 -1.96 0.04
CA LEU A 19 12.06 -1.91 0.61
C LEU A 19 11.09 -2.68 -0.29
N GLN A 20 10.26 -3.52 0.32
CA GLN A 20 9.35 -4.42 -0.36
C GLN A 20 8.05 -4.57 0.44
N PHE A 21 6.92 -4.55 -0.25
CA PHE A 21 5.63 -4.93 0.32
C PHE A 21 5.54 -6.44 0.49
N LYS A 22 4.87 -6.88 1.56
CA LYS A 22 4.53 -8.27 1.80
C LYS A 22 3.06 -8.36 2.25
N PRO A 23 2.16 -8.97 1.47
CA PRO A 23 2.42 -9.61 0.17
C PRO A 23 2.84 -8.61 -0.92
N PRO A 24 3.40 -9.07 -2.05
CA PRO A 24 3.82 -8.20 -3.15
C PRO A 24 2.69 -7.30 -3.65
N PHE A 25 3.03 -6.14 -4.20
CA PHE A 25 2.08 -5.11 -4.62
C PHE A 25 1.01 -5.64 -5.59
N GLU A 26 1.42 -6.49 -6.52
CA GLU A 26 0.55 -7.13 -7.51
C GLU A 26 -0.45 -8.10 -6.88
N GLU A 27 -0.04 -8.79 -5.81
CA GLU A 27 -0.90 -9.71 -5.06
C GLU A 27 -1.94 -8.94 -4.24
N VAL A 28 -1.54 -7.85 -3.59
CA VAL A 28 -2.47 -6.91 -2.93
C VAL A 28 -3.50 -6.41 -3.94
N ARG A 29 -3.04 -5.97 -5.12
CA ARG A 29 -3.89 -5.51 -6.21
C ARG A 29 -4.87 -6.59 -6.67
N ALA A 30 -4.39 -7.81 -6.90
CA ALA A 30 -5.23 -8.94 -7.29
C ALA A 30 -6.28 -9.28 -6.22
N ARG A 31 -5.92 -9.25 -4.94
CA ARG A 31 -6.83 -9.50 -3.82
C ARG A 31 -7.93 -8.45 -3.75
N TYR A 32 -7.58 -7.17 -3.87
CA TYR A 32 -8.55 -6.07 -3.90
C TYR A 32 -9.55 -6.22 -5.05
N TYR A 33 -9.08 -6.41 -6.28
CA TYR A 33 -9.97 -6.56 -7.44
C TYR A 33 -10.83 -7.83 -7.38
N ARG A 34 -10.34 -8.90 -6.74
CA ARG A 34 -11.14 -10.10 -6.48
C ARG A 34 -12.32 -9.79 -5.57
N GLU A 35 -12.10 -9.09 -4.46
CA GLU A 35 -13.20 -8.71 -3.56
C GLU A 35 -14.16 -7.70 -4.22
N MET A 36 -13.63 -6.75 -4.99
CA MET A 36 -14.46 -5.82 -5.77
C MET A 36 -15.34 -6.57 -6.77
N LYS A 37 -14.78 -7.52 -7.54
CA LYS A 37 -15.55 -8.35 -8.49
C LYS A 37 -16.58 -9.20 -7.77
N ARG A 38 -16.22 -9.80 -6.63
CA ARG A 38 -17.14 -10.57 -5.79
C ARG A 38 -18.34 -9.72 -5.38
N PHE A 39 -18.10 -8.49 -4.92
CA PHE A 39 -19.16 -7.56 -4.54
C PHE A 39 -20.07 -7.18 -5.71
N ILE A 40 -19.48 -6.84 -6.87
CA ILE A 40 -20.23 -6.53 -8.09
C ILE A 40 -21.08 -7.73 -8.55
N SER A 41 -20.63 -8.97 -8.31
CA SER A 41 -21.34 -10.18 -8.70
C SER A 41 -22.50 -10.60 -7.79
N ILE A 42 -22.68 -9.95 -6.63
CA ILE A 42 -23.73 -10.31 -5.65
C ILE A 42 -25.12 -10.36 -6.30
N PRO A 43 -25.57 -9.35 -7.07
CA PRO A 43 -26.91 -9.38 -7.69
C PRO A 43 -27.09 -10.57 -8.63
N ASN A 44 -26.02 -11.03 -9.29
CA ASN A 44 -26.09 -12.14 -10.25
C ASN A 44 -26.28 -13.51 -9.58
N GLN A 45 -25.95 -13.62 -8.29
CA GLN A 45 -26.06 -14.86 -7.51
C GLN A 45 -27.23 -14.82 -6.53
N PHE A 46 -27.96 -13.72 -6.48
CA PHE A 46 -29.01 -13.49 -5.51
C PHE A 46 -30.31 -14.17 -5.94
N LYS A 47 -30.79 -15.12 -5.13
CA LYS A 47 -32.00 -15.91 -5.42
C LYS A 47 -33.31 -15.26 -4.95
N GLY A 48 -33.24 -14.24 -4.11
CA GLY A 48 -34.43 -13.60 -3.55
C GLY A 48 -35.30 -14.56 -2.72
N VAL A 49 -36.62 -14.40 -2.80
CA VAL A 49 -37.62 -15.19 -2.03
C VAL A 49 -38.24 -16.31 -2.87
N SER A 50 -37.95 -16.40 -4.16
CA SER A 50 -38.47 -17.45 -5.04
C SER A 50 -37.67 -18.75 -4.88
N GLU A 51 -38.36 -19.89 -4.72
CA GLU A 51 -37.75 -21.23 -4.80
C GLU A 51 -37.59 -21.73 -6.23
N THR A 52 -38.26 -21.08 -7.19
CA THR A 52 -38.12 -21.37 -8.62
C THR A 52 -37.06 -20.46 -9.21
N ASP A 53 -36.15 -21.06 -9.98
CA ASP A 53 -34.98 -20.45 -10.61
C ASP A 53 -35.39 -19.53 -11.79
N GLU A 54 -36.40 -18.68 -11.58
CA GLU A 54 -36.86 -17.70 -12.57
C GLU A 54 -35.81 -16.60 -12.72
N GLU A 55 -34.96 -16.83 -13.71
CA GLU A 55 -34.00 -15.97 -14.39
C GLU A 55 -33.82 -14.56 -13.81
N GLY A 56 -32.75 -14.39 -13.03
CA GLY A 56 -31.85 -13.25 -13.19
C GLY A 56 -32.43 -11.84 -13.01
N ILE A 57 -33.60 -11.64 -12.39
CA ILE A 57 -34.20 -10.30 -12.25
C ILE A 57 -33.28 -9.29 -11.53
N PHE A 58 -32.34 -9.79 -10.72
CA PHE A 58 -31.34 -8.99 -10.02
C PHE A 58 -30.08 -8.75 -10.85
N SER A 59 -29.78 -9.54 -11.87
CA SER A 59 -28.56 -9.37 -12.69
C SER A 59 -28.58 -8.07 -13.50
N VAL A 60 -29.78 -7.60 -13.91
CA VAL A 60 -29.99 -6.31 -14.58
C VAL A 60 -29.50 -5.12 -13.73
N MET A 61 -29.39 -5.29 -12.41
CA MET A 61 -28.85 -4.25 -11.53
C MET A 61 -27.40 -3.96 -11.84
N THR A 62 -26.61 -4.98 -12.20
CA THR A 62 -25.20 -4.83 -12.57
C THR A 62 -25.06 -3.98 -13.83
N GLU A 63 -25.89 -4.22 -14.84
CA GLU A 63 -25.87 -3.49 -16.11
C GLU A 63 -26.34 -2.03 -15.94
N ARG A 64 -27.46 -1.81 -15.23
CA ARG A 64 -28.00 -0.47 -14.99
C ARG A 64 -27.05 0.43 -14.20
N ASN A 65 -26.18 -0.16 -13.38
CA ASN A 65 -25.21 0.57 -12.56
C ASN A 65 -23.78 0.52 -13.14
N ALA A 66 -23.59 0.03 -14.37
CA ALA A 66 -22.26 -0.15 -14.95
C ALA A 66 -21.45 1.15 -15.08
N SER A 67 -22.13 2.29 -15.25
CA SER A 67 -21.50 3.62 -15.25
C SER A 67 -20.77 3.93 -13.94
N GLY A 68 -21.23 3.38 -12.81
CA GLY A 68 -20.58 3.52 -11.51
C GLY A 68 -19.24 2.77 -11.41
N PHE A 69 -19.03 1.75 -12.24
CA PHE A 69 -17.80 0.95 -12.19
C PHE A 69 -16.58 1.78 -12.56
N LEU A 70 -16.67 2.65 -13.57
CA LEU A 70 -15.55 3.51 -13.97
C LEU A 70 -15.05 4.36 -12.79
N THR A 71 -15.97 4.97 -12.05
CA THR A 71 -15.65 5.73 -10.84
C THR A 71 -14.98 4.86 -9.78
N THR A 72 -15.47 3.64 -9.57
CA THR A 72 -14.88 2.69 -8.61
C THR A 72 -13.47 2.27 -9.03
N PHE A 73 -13.24 1.96 -10.30
CA PHE A 73 -11.92 1.64 -10.83
C PHE A 73 -10.94 2.81 -10.65
N ASN A 74 -11.36 4.03 -10.97
CA ASN A 74 -10.52 5.22 -10.78
C ASN A 74 -10.13 5.42 -9.31
N LYS A 75 -11.07 5.19 -8.37
CA LYS A 75 -10.77 5.23 -6.93
C LYS A 75 -9.78 4.13 -6.51
N ALA A 76 -9.87 2.94 -7.11
CA ALA A 76 -8.93 1.87 -6.86
C ALA A 76 -7.52 2.23 -7.35
N GLU A 77 -7.37 2.80 -8.55
CA GLU A 77 -6.07 3.26 -9.05
C GLU A 77 -5.47 4.36 -8.16
N ASP A 78 -6.30 5.29 -7.68
CA ASP A 78 -5.87 6.33 -6.75
C ASP A 78 -5.37 5.74 -5.42
N LEU A 79 -6.08 4.74 -4.89
CA LEU A 79 -5.68 3.99 -3.70
C LEU A 79 -4.33 3.30 -3.90
N PHE A 80 -4.11 2.64 -5.05
CA PHE A 80 -2.82 1.99 -5.34
C PHE A 80 -1.69 2.99 -5.58
N ARG A 81 -1.98 4.15 -6.16
CA ARG A 81 -1.01 5.24 -6.26
C ARG A 81 -0.57 5.72 -4.88
N ARG A 82 -1.53 5.98 -3.98
CA ARG A 82 -1.25 6.36 -2.58
C ARG A 82 -0.47 5.28 -1.83
N LEU A 83 -0.78 4.00 -2.05
CA LEU A 83 -0.01 2.90 -1.47
C LEU A 83 1.46 2.94 -1.94
N ALA A 84 1.70 3.16 -3.24
CA ALA A 84 3.06 3.26 -3.77
C ALA A 84 3.83 4.46 -3.17
N GLU A 85 3.15 5.59 -2.96
CA GLU A 85 3.71 6.78 -2.30
C GLU A 85 4.12 6.51 -0.85
N VAL A 86 3.49 5.56 -0.14
CA VAL A 86 3.94 5.15 1.21
C VAL A 86 5.35 4.58 1.15
N LEU A 87 5.69 3.76 0.14
CA LEU A 87 7.02 3.19 0.02
C LEU A 87 8.09 4.29 -0.16
N ASP A 88 7.76 5.35 -0.91
CA ASP A 88 8.64 6.50 -1.12
C ASP A 88 8.96 7.26 0.16
N GLN A 89 8.01 7.35 1.10
CA GLN A 89 8.22 7.99 2.41
C GLN A 89 9.29 7.27 3.25
N PHE A 90 9.45 5.95 3.06
CA PHE A 90 10.42 5.16 3.82
C PHE A 90 11.78 5.00 3.11
N LYS A 91 11.88 5.34 1.81
CA LYS A 91 13.13 5.18 1.03
C LYS A 91 14.32 5.92 1.63
N GLU A 92 14.11 7.15 2.10
CA GLU A 92 15.20 7.96 2.67
C GLU A 92 15.79 7.35 3.95
N TRP A 93 14.99 6.60 4.72
CA TRP A 93 15.41 6.02 6.00
C TRP A 93 16.25 4.76 5.82
N VAL A 94 16.13 4.08 4.68
CA VAL A 94 16.85 2.85 4.38
C VAL A 94 18.08 3.05 3.49
N ILE A 95 18.32 4.28 3.01
CA ILE A 95 19.38 4.58 2.04
C ILE A 95 20.78 4.24 2.57
N ILE A 96 20.99 4.37 3.89
CA ILE A 96 22.25 4.02 4.56
C ILE A 96 22.57 2.52 4.39
N GLY A 97 21.55 1.66 4.31
CA GLY A 97 21.75 0.22 4.05
C GLY A 97 21.99 -0.12 2.57
N GLN A 98 21.89 0.86 1.67
CA GLN A 98 22.02 0.68 0.21
C GLN A 98 23.36 1.17 -0.34
N VAL A 99 24.19 1.76 0.50
CA VAL A 99 25.48 2.36 0.12
C VAL A 99 26.63 1.66 0.85
N ASP A 100 27.82 1.73 0.26
CA ASP A 100 29.06 1.31 0.92
C ASP A 100 29.44 2.38 1.94
N MET A 101 29.16 2.10 3.21
CA MET A 101 29.39 3.06 4.30
C MET A 101 30.87 3.24 4.58
N GLU A 102 31.67 2.18 4.48
CA GLU A 102 33.12 2.22 4.64
C GLU A 102 33.75 3.17 3.61
N ALA A 103 33.39 3.02 2.32
CA ALA A 103 33.88 3.90 1.28
C ALA A 103 33.47 5.38 1.49
N LEU A 104 32.22 5.62 1.91
CA LEU A 104 31.74 6.99 2.19
C LEU A 104 32.48 7.63 3.37
N VAL A 105 32.76 6.85 4.41
CA VAL A 105 33.52 7.31 5.58
C VAL A 105 34.94 7.70 5.17
N GLU A 106 35.63 6.88 4.38
CA GLU A 106 36.99 7.16 3.90
C GLU A 106 37.06 8.45 3.06
N ILE A 107 36.06 8.67 2.20
CA ILE A 107 36.02 9.82 1.29
C ILE A 107 35.63 11.12 2.03
N HIS A 108 34.70 11.04 2.98
CA HIS A 108 34.05 12.24 3.54
C HIS A 108 34.42 12.57 4.98
N LEU A 109 35.06 11.67 5.73
CA LEU A 109 35.38 11.87 7.16
C LEU A 109 36.89 11.90 7.43
N SER A 110 37.56 12.92 6.90
CA SER A 110 39.03 13.06 7.05
C SER A 110 39.45 13.93 8.25
N LYS A 111 38.60 14.86 8.70
CA LYS A 111 38.91 15.76 9.84
C LYS A 111 38.01 15.49 11.02
N GLU A 112 38.50 15.78 12.23
CA GLU A 112 37.72 15.67 13.47
C GLU A 112 36.36 16.42 13.41
N GLN A 113 36.34 17.60 12.78
CA GLN A 113 35.12 18.40 12.60
C GLN A 113 34.07 17.71 11.72
N ASP A 114 34.49 16.91 10.74
CA ASP A 114 33.59 16.18 9.86
C ASP A 114 32.84 15.10 10.65
N TRP A 115 33.57 14.39 11.51
CA TRP A 115 33.00 13.42 12.45
C TRP A 115 32.01 14.08 13.41
N GLU A 116 32.41 15.18 14.05
CA GLU A 116 31.55 15.87 15.02
C GLU A 116 30.23 16.34 14.38
N LYS A 117 30.30 16.92 13.17
CA LYS A 117 29.12 17.36 12.42
C LYS A 117 28.21 16.19 12.05
N ASN A 118 28.75 15.11 11.52
CA ASN A 118 27.97 13.94 11.12
C ASN A 118 27.33 13.24 12.33
N PHE A 119 28.04 13.10 13.46
CA PHE A 119 27.46 12.55 14.68
C PHE A 119 26.33 13.43 15.25
N LYS A 120 26.45 14.76 15.18
CA LYS A 120 25.35 15.67 15.55
C LYS A 120 24.12 15.44 14.67
N THR A 121 24.30 15.34 13.35
CA THR A 121 23.21 15.04 12.41
C THR A 121 22.60 13.67 12.68
N LEU A 122 23.41 12.64 12.93
CA LEU A 122 22.94 11.29 13.22
C LEU A 122 22.07 11.27 14.49
N LYS A 123 22.47 11.99 15.54
CA LYS A 123 21.65 12.11 16.77
C LYS A 123 20.29 12.75 16.51
N VAL A 124 20.20 13.71 15.59
CA VAL A 124 18.91 14.28 15.17
C VAL A 124 18.09 13.23 14.42
N LYS A 125 18.71 12.54 13.45
CA LYS A 125 18.04 11.50 12.66
C LYS A 125 17.51 10.34 13.49
N VAL A 126 18.23 9.91 14.53
CA VAL A 126 17.74 8.88 15.48
C VAL A 126 16.42 9.32 16.14
N LYS A 127 16.34 10.59 16.59
CA LYS A 127 15.10 11.13 17.18
C LYS A 127 13.97 11.28 16.17
N GLU A 128 14.27 11.50 14.89
CA GLU A 128 13.27 11.55 13.83
C GLU A 128 12.74 10.15 13.49
N VAL A 129 13.61 9.12 13.47
CA VAL A 129 13.22 7.71 13.27
C VAL A 129 12.22 7.26 14.33
N GLU A 130 12.42 7.65 15.59
CA GLU A 130 11.50 7.32 16.70
C GLU A 130 10.09 7.89 16.50
N ARG A 131 9.92 8.88 15.62
CA ARG A 131 8.63 9.50 15.31
C ARG A 131 7.95 8.91 14.07
N LEU A 132 8.62 7.98 13.37
CA LEU A 132 8.04 7.35 12.21
C LEU A 132 6.79 6.54 12.60
N PRO A 133 5.72 6.61 11.80
CA PRO A 133 4.51 5.85 12.07
C PRO A 133 4.82 4.35 11.94
N SER A 134 4.37 3.57 12.93
CA SER A 134 4.46 2.10 12.89
C SER A 134 3.41 1.46 11.98
N ILE A 135 2.33 2.19 11.69
CA ILE A 135 1.19 1.76 10.86
C ILE A 135 0.76 2.94 9.99
N VAL A 136 0.53 2.69 8.69
CA VAL A 136 0.02 3.69 7.74
C VAL A 136 -1.24 3.15 7.09
N LYS A 137 -2.37 3.80 7.32
CA LYS A 137 -3.66 3.38 6.75
C LYS A 137 -3.91 4.10 5.42
N VAL A 138 -4.11 3.33 4.35
CA VAL A 138 -4.56 3.80 3.03
C VAL A 138 -5.92 3.16 2.73
N ASP A 139 -6.99 3.82 3.17
CA ASP A 139 -8.37 3.33 3.13
C ASP A 139 -8.53 1.94 3.78
N CYS A 140 -8.64 0.88 2.99
CA CYS A 140 -8.79 -0.51 3.45
C CYS A 140 -7.45 -1.27 3.49
N LEU A 141 -6.34 -0.63 3.14
CA LEU A 141 -4.99 -1.18 3.24
C LEU A 141 -4.32 -0.68 4.51
N ILE A 142 -3.70 -1.57 5.27
CA ILE A 142 -3.04 -1.29 6.56
C ILE A 142 -1.63 -1.85 6.55
#